data_AF-A0A1J5KM29-F1
#
_entry.id   AF-A0A1J5KM29-F1
#
_cell.length_a   1.000
_cell.length_b   1.000
_cell.length_c   1.000
_cell.angle_alpha   90.00
_cell.angle_beta   90.00
_cell.angle_gamma   90.00
#
_symmetry.space_group_name_H-M   'P 1'
#
loop_
_entity.id
_entity.type
_entity.pdbx_description
1 polymer ?
#
loop_
_entity_poly.entity_id
_entity_poly.type
_entity_poly.pdbx_seq_one_letter_code
_entity_poly.pdbx_strand_id
1 'polypeptide(L)' 'MDTLMNLFMDIDKCKGVKVRCVDWDFRIRYFLVLKFHHDTKKFYGVLNNGEEYSVHMDTGFWQFYEPGMENTAKAA' A
#
# COMPACT_ATOMS: atom_id res chain seq x y z
N MET A 1 6.38 -18.88 -2.10
CA MET A 1 5.43 -17.91 -1.51
C MET A 1 6.13 -17.26 -0.32
N ASP A 2 5.74 -16.03 0.06
CA ASP A 2 6.18 -15.28 1.26
C ASP A 2 7.29 -14.24 1.15
N THR A 3 7.48 -13.56 0.01
CA THR A 3 8.28 -12.30 0.00
C THR A 3 7.45 -11.09 0.43
N LEU A 4 6.16 -11.03 0.06
CA LEU A 4 5.25 -9.93 0.41
C LEU A 4 4.85 -9.97 1.90
N MET A 5 4.50 -11.15 2.42
CA MET A 5 4.10 -11.31 3.83
C MET A 5 5.24 -10.99 4.80
N ASN A 6 6.48 -11.30 4.41
CA ASN A 6 7.68 -10.93 5.16
C ASN A 6 7.99 -9.43 5.10
N LEU A 7 7.64 -8.73 4.00
CA LEU A 7 7.75 -7.27 3.91
C LEU A 7 6.76 -6.57 4.86
N PHE A 8 5.55 -7.14 4.99
CA PHE A 8 4.50 -6.63 5.86
C PHE A 8 4.78 -6.79 7.37
N MET A 9 5.65 -7.74 7.77
CA MET A 9 6.01 -7.94 9.17
C MET A 9 7.05 -6.94 9.69
N ASP A 10 7.74 -6.20 8.80
CA ASP A 10 8.76 -5.23 9.17
C ASP A 10 8.26 -3.80 8.85
N ILE A 11 7.50 -3.23 9.79
CA ILE A 11 6.83 -1.92 9.66
C ILE A 11 7.79 -0.82 9.19
N ASP A 12 9.03 -0.83 9.70
CA ASP A 12 10.01 0.21 9.39
C ASP A 12 10.45 0.18 7.93
N LYS A 13 10.34 -0.97 7.25
CA LYS A 13 10.62 -1.09 5.81
C LYS A 13 9.47 -0.61 4.92
N CYS A 14 8.24 -0.58 5.45
CA CYS A 14 7.06 -0.17 4.67
C CYS A 14 6.85 1.35 4.68
N LYS A 15 7.42 2.07 5.65
CA LYS A 15 7.28 3.53 5.74
C LYS A 15 7.95 4.22 4.55
N GLY A 16 7.19 5.06 3.85
CA GLY A 16 7.68 5.77 2.67
C GLY A 16 7.60 4.97 1.36
N VAL A 17 7.07 3.74 1.40
CA VAL A 17 6.84 2.94 0.19
C VAL A 17 5.53 3.35 -0.46
N LYS A 18 5.53 3.43 -1.80
CA LYS A 18 4.30 3.66 -2.57
C LYS A 18 3.63 2.34 -2.89
N VAL A 19 2.31 2.34 -2.72
CA VAL A 19 1.50 1.14 -2.82
C VAL A 19 0.34 1.37 -3.76
N ARG A 20 0.14 0.41 -4.66
CA ARG A 20 -1.07 0.23 -5.44
C ARG A 20 -1.90 -0.87 -4.77
N CYS A 21 -3.18 -0.61 -4.55
CA CYS A 21 -4.14 -1.63 -4.10
C CYS A 21 -5.47 -1.46 -4.84
N VAL A 22 -6.30 -2.50 -4.85
CA VAL A 22 -7.68 -2.43 -5.35
C VAL A 22 -8.60 -2.46 -4.15
N ASP A 23 -9.29 -1.36 -3.89
CA ASP A 23 -10.21 -1.25 -2.76
C ASP A 23 -11.49 -2.09 -2.99
N TRP A 24 -12.32 -2.23 -1.96
CA TRP A 24 -13.57 -3.01 -2.00
C TRP A 24 -14.55 -2.52 -3.08
N ASP A 25 -14.48 -1.24 -3.46
CA ASP A 25 -15.28 -0.64 -4.52
C ASP A 25 -14.65 -0.82 -5.92
N PHE A 26 -13.68 -1.73 -6.04
CA PHE A 26 -12.92 -2.04 -7.25
C PHE A 26 -12.12 -0.86 -7.82
N ARG A 27 -11.87 0.17 -7.01
CA ARG A 27 -11.02 1.30 -7.43
C ARG A 27 -9.56 1.00 -7.14
N ILE A 28 -8.72 1.28 -8.13
CA ILE A 28 -7.27 1.26 -7.95
C ILE A 28 -6.87 2.52 -7.18
N ARG A 29 -6.20 2.33 -6.05
CA ARG A 29 -5.69 3.41 -5.19
C ARG A 29 -4.17 3.36 -5.18
N TYR A 30 -3.56 4.54 -5.25
CA TYR A 30 -2.13 4.76 -5.13
C TYR A 30 -1.88 5.63 -3.92
N PHE A 31 -1.14 5.14 -2.93
CA PHE A 31 -0.90 5.88 -1.70
C PHE A 31 0.50 5.61 -1.15
N LEU A 32 1.03 6.57 -0.41
CA LEU A 32 2.28 6.47 0.33
C LEU A 32 1.98 5.90 1.72
N VAL A 33 2.57 4.76 2.07
CA VAL A 33 2.41 4.17 3.40
C VAL A 33 3.18 4.98 4.43
N LEU A 34 2.48 5.41 5.48
CA LEU A 34 3.07 6.17 6.60
C LEU A 34 3.21 5.32 7.85
N LYS A 35 2.25 4.42 8.10
CA LYS A 35 2.22 3.54 9.28
C LYS A 35 1.40 2.28 8.99
N PHE A 36 1.72 1.20 9.70
CA PHE A 36 0.89 0.01 9.78
C PHE A 36 0.39 -0.16 11.22
N HIS A 37 -0.91 -0.40 11.38
CA HIS A 37 -1.52 -0.70 12.68
C HIS A 37 -1.72 -2.20 12.81
N HIS A 38 -0.93 -2.84 13.67
CA HIS A 38 -0.98 -4.29 13.87
C HIS A 38 -2.34 -4.77 14.40
N ASP A 39 -2.92 -4.05 15.37
CA ASP A 39 -4.17 -4.45 16.03
C ASP A 39 -5.34 -4.53 15.05
N THR A 40 -5.40 -3.58 14.11
CA THR A 40 -6.45 -3.51 13.10
C THR A 40 -6.03 -4.07 11.74
N LYS A 41 -4.77 -4.52 11.63
CA LYS A 41 -4.14 -4.99 10.39
C LYS A 41 -4.33 -4.02 9.20
N LYS A 42 -4.20 -2.72 9.44
CA LYS A 42 -4.43 -1.67 8.43
C LYS A 42 -3.17 -0.89 8.08
N PHE A 43 -2.97 -0.66 6.79
CA PHE A 43 -2.04 0.36 6.31
C PHE A 43 -2.73 1.70 6.34
N TYR A 44 -2.02 2.71 6.81
CA TYR A 44 -2.43 4.11 6.76
C TYR A 44 -1.40 4.90 5.99
N GLY A 45 -1.90 5.80 5.16
CA GLY A 45 -1.06 6.58 4.29
C GLY A 45 -1.78 7.79 3.73
N VAL A 46 -1.16 8.38 2.72
CA VAL A 46 -1.69 9.56 2.03
C VAL A 46 -1.77 9.30 0.53
N LEU A 47 -2.89 9.69 -0.05
CA LEU A 47 -3.11 9.69 -1.50
C LEU A 47 -2.32 10.84 -2.15
N ASN A 48 -2.20 10.82 -3.48
CA ASN A 48 -1.49 11.87 -4.24
C ASN A 48 -2.11 13.28 -4.08
N ASN A 49 -3.39 13.37 -3.72
CA ASN A 49 -4.08 14.64 -3.44
C ASN A 49 -3.91 15.11 -1.97
N GLY A 50 -3.14 14.38 -1.16
CA GLY A 50 -2.90 14.69 0.26
C GLY A 50 -3.97 14.17 1.21
N GLU A 51 -5.04 13.53 0.72
CA GLU A 51 -6.05 12.92 1.59
C GLU A 51 -5.49 11.70 2.32
N GLU A 52 -5.85 11.57 3.61
CA GLU A 52 -5.54 10.37 4.37
C GLU A 52 -6.35 9.18 3.83
N TYR A 53 -5.69 8.04 3.76
CA TYR A 53 -6.30 6.80 3.32
C TYR A 53 -5.84 5.64 4.20
N SER A 54 -6.75 4.71 4.44
CA SER A 54 -6.44 3.49 5.15
C SER A 54 -7.06 2.29 4.48
N VAL A 55 -6.34 1.17 4.45
CA VAL A 55 -6.78 -0.05 3.79
C VAL A 55 -6.34 -1.26 4.61
N HIS A 56 -7.23 -2.24 4.74
CA HIS A 56 -6.95 -3.47 5.49
C HIS A 56 -5.96 -4.34 4.71
N MET A 57 -5.01 -5.00 5.36
CA MET A 57 -3.97 -5.79 4.68
C MET A 57 -4.52 -6.92 3.80
N ASP A 58 -5.70 -7.43 4.15
CA ASP A 58 -6.38 -8.50 3.39
C ASP A 58 -7.10 -8.01 2.14
N THR A 59 -7.09 -6.69 1.88
CA THR A 59 -7.60 -6.12 0.63
C THR A 59 -6.81 -6.71 -0.55
N GLY A 60 -7.47 -7.12 -1.62
CA GLY A 60 -6.79 -7.83 -2.71
C GLY A 60 -5.80 -6.95 -3.51
N PHE A 61 -4.89 -7.62 -4.22
CA PHE A 61 -4.05 -7.04 -5.29
C PHE A 61 -3.12 -5.88 -4.87
N TRP A 62 -2.18 -6.19 -3.99
CA TRP A 62 -1.09 -5.27 -3.61
C TRP A 62 0.03 -5.27 -4.63
N GLN A 63 0.53 -4.08 -4.95
CA GLN A 63 1.81 -3.91 -5.61
C GLN A 63 2.57 -2.76 -4.97
N PHE A 64 3.75 -3.07 -4.44
CA PHE A 64 4.71 -2.07 -4.00
C PHE A 64 5.52 -1.59 -5.20
N TYR A 65 5.84 -0.30 -5.22
CA TYR A 65 6.68 0.26 -6.26
C TYR A 65 7.50 1.43 -5.72
N GLU A 66 8.66 1.66 -6.33
CA GLU A 66 9.55 2.76 -5.97
C GLU A 66 9.04 4.10 -6.52
N PRO A 67 9.38 5.23 -5.87
CA PRO A 67 9.14 6.55 -6.44
C PRO A 67 9.73 6.67 -7.86
N GLY A 68 8.93 7.08 -8.85
CA GLY A 68 9.32 7.15 -10.26
C GLY A 68 8.83 5.97 -11.11
N MET A 69 8.31 4.91 -10.50
CA MET A 69 7.74 3.74 -11.20
C MET A 69 6.21 3.78 -11.36
N GLU A 70 5.58 4.94 -11.16
CA GLU A 70 4.12 5.11 -11.17
C GLU A 70 3.49 4.65 -12.48
N ASN A 71 4.15 4.89 -13.62
CA ASN A 71 3.63 4.50 -14.93
C ASN A 71 3.62 2.97 -15.09
N THR A 72 4.63 2.29 -14.57
CA THR A 72 4.70 0.82 -14.54
C THR A 72 3.63 0.24 -13.62
N ALA A 73 3.45 0.83 -12.44
CA ALA A 73 2.39 0.42 -11.51
C ALA A 73 0.97 0.70 -12.05
N LYS A 74 0.81 1.66 -12.96
CA LYS A 74 -0.46 1.92 -13.66
C LYS A 74 -0.74 0.97 -14.82
N ALA A 75 0.29 0.38 -15.41
CA ALA A 75 0.16 -0.53 -16.55
C ALA A 75 -0.05 -2.00 -16.15
N ALA A 76 0.20 -2.33 -14.86
CA ALA A 76 -0.09 -3.62 -14.24
C ALA A 76 -1.51 -3.64 -13.65
#